data_AF-A0A7S1L491-F1
#
_entry.id   AF-A0A7S1L491-F1
#
_cell.length_a   1.000
_cell.length_b   1.000
_cell.length_c   1.000
_cell.angle_alpha   90.00
_cell.angle_beta   90.00
_cell.angle_gamma   90.00
#
_symmetry.space_group_name_H-M   'P 1'
#
loop_
_entity.id
_entity.type
_entity.pdbx_description
1 polymer ?
#
loop_
_entity_poly.entity_id
_entity_poly.type
_entity_poly.pdbx_seq_one_letter_code
_entity_poly.pdbx_strand_id
1 'polypeptide(L)'
;SLHVKGGSAGSMSPSLVVEELLGGSFLRLDSGDPDGALACALRALQLSAGPSAAVAAQQAASHTCAVQVCEEILRRGGILADMGHGALLRRELEDGTSVVCTRCGALVARQRMEAHRVRWCAMLGDDWRDAETEACGGPSKGVGMAAADVMEVD
;
A
#
# COMPACT_ATOMS: atom_id res chain seq x y z
N SER A 1 34.37 -23.08 35.65
CA SER A 1 34.61 -22.74 34.24
C SER A 1 33.66 -23.52 33.34
N LEU A 2 32.66 -22.85 32.77
CA LEU A 2 31.72 -23.45 31.83
C LEU A 2 32.34 -23.42 30.43
N HIS A 3 32.67 -24.59 29.90
CA HIS A 3 33.14 -24.78 28.53
C HIS A 3 31.93 -24.64 27.59
N VAL A 4 31.78 -23.49 26.94
CA VAL A 4 30.82 -23.33 25.84
C VAL A 4 31.42 -24.02 24.63
N LYS A 5 30.89 -25.21 24.29
CA LYS A 5 31.19 -25.89 23.03
C LYS A 5 30.74 -24.98 21.89
N GLY A 6 31.68 -24.40 21.16
CA GLY A 6 31.42 -23.68 19.92
C GLY A 6 30.72 -24.63 18.94
N GLY A 7 29.43 -24.39 18.72
CA GLY A 7 28.67 -25.06 17.67
C GLY A 7 29.32 -24.75 16.34
N SER A 8 29.78 -25.80 15.65
CA SER A 8 30.28 -25.70 14.28
C SER A 8 29.17 -25.09 13.43
N ALA A 9 29.37 -23.85 12.97
CA ALA A 9 28.46 -23.18 12.05
C ALA A 9 28.50 -23.95 10.73
N GLY A 10 27.61 -24.94 10.60
CA GLY A 10 27.44 -25.68 9.36
C GLY A 10 27.10 -24.69 8.27
N SER A 11 27.98 -24.56 7.27
CA SER A 11 27.71 -23.74 6.11
C SER A 11 26.51 -24.35 5.37
N MET A 12 25.31 -23.79 5.59
CA MET A 12 24.15 -24.15 4.79
C MET A 12 24.44 -23.83 3.33
N SER A 13 24.09 -24.76 2.44
CA SER A 13 24.25 -24.53 1.02
C SER A 13 23.37 -23.35 0.59
N PRO A 14 23.84 -22.48 -0.32
CA PRO A 14 23.07 -21.33 -0.78
C PRO A 14 21.73 -21.74 -1.42
N SER A 15 21.61 -22.96 -1.94
CA SER A 15 20.35 -23.52 -2.44
C SER A 15 19.28 -23.69 -1.36
N LEU A 16 19.65 -24.20 -0.18
CA LEU A 16 18.71 -24.42 0.93
C LEU A 16 18.17 -23.10 1.47
N VAL A 17 19.01 -22.07 1.53
CA VAL A 17 18.60 -20.72 1.97
C VAL A 17 17.59 -20.11 0.98
N VAL A 18 17.79 -20.32 -0.32
CA VAL A 18 16.85 -19.83 -1.36
C VAL A 18 15.49 -20.51 -1.22
N GLU A 19 15.46 -21.84 -1.04
CA GLU A 19 14.21 -22.59 -0.84
C GLU A 19 13.47 -22.15 0.43
N GLU A 20 14.18 -21.94 1.53
CA GLU A 20 13.61 -21.44 2.79
C GLU A 20 12.98 -20.06 2.61
N LEU A 21 13.67 -19.14 1.92
CA LEU A 21 13.15 -17.80 1.63
C LEU A 21 11.89 -17.86 0.76
N LEU A 22 11.85 -18.74 -0.24
CA LEU A 22 10.67 -18.93 -1.08
C LEU A 22 9.51 -19.54 -0.28
N GLY A 23 9.78 -20.53 0.57
CA GLY A 23 8.78 -21.08 1.50
C GLY A 23 8.20 -20.02 2.43
N GLY A 24 9.05 -19.16 3.01
CA GLY A 24 8.63 -18.03 3.83
C GLY A 24 7.82 -16.98 3.05
N SER A 25 8.10 -16.80 1.75
CA SER A 25 7.33 -15.90 0.89
C SER A 25 5.87 -16.37 0.75
N PHE A 26 5.64 -17.67 0.49
CA PHE A 26 4.29 -18.22 0.37
C PHE A 26 3.51 -18.12 1.67
N LEU A 27 4.12 -18.48 2.81
CA LEU A 27 3.48 -18.36 4.12
C LEU A 27 3.03 -16.92 4.42
N ARG A 28 3.82 -15.92 4.01
CA ARG A 28 3.46 -14.51 4.18
C ARG A 28 2.27 -14.10 3.32
N LEU A 29 2.19 -14.58 2.07
CA LEU A 29 1.00 -14.38 1.23
C LEU A 29 -0.25 -14.97 1.89
N ASP A 30 -0.16 -16.19 2.43
CA ASP A 30 -1.27 -16.84 3.12
C ASP A 30 -1.71 -16.07 4.37
N SER A 31 -0.78 -15.37 5.03
CA SER A 31 -1.07 -14.51 6.19
C SER A 31 -1.52 -13.09 5.82
N GLY A 32 -1.61 -12.73 4.54
CA GLY A 32 -1.99 -11.39 4.10
C GLY A 32 -0.88 -10.32 4.21
N ASP A 33 0.38 -10.74 4.20
CA ASP A 33 1.57 -9.87 4.18
C ASP A 33 2.29 -9.91 2.81
N PRO A 34 1.74 -9.24 1.78
CA PRO A 34 2.31 -9.26 0.43
C PRO A 34 3.67 -8.54 0.35
N ASP A 35 3.89 -7.52 1.17
CA ASP A 35 5.15 -6.76 1.19
C ASP A 35 6.30 -7.61 1.76
N GLY A 36 6.04 -8.31 2.86
CA GLY A 36 7.01 -9.26 3.42
C GLY A 36 7.25 -10.44 2.48
N ALA A 37 6.21 -10.94 1.81
CA ALA A 37 6.35 -12.00 0.82
C ALA A 37 7.26 -11.58 -0.34
N LEU A 38 7.04 -10.38 -0.89
CA LEU A 38 7.86 -9.81 -1.96
C LEU A 38 9.32 -9.62 -1.51
N ALA A 39 9.54 -9.13 -0.29
CA ALA A 39 10.88 -8.97 0.27
C ALA A 39 11.65 -10.30 0.34
N CYS A 40 10.99 -11.38 0.77
CA CYS A 40 11.57 -12.73 0.78
C CYS A 40 11.92 -13.21 -0.64
N ALA A 41 11.02 -13.04 -1.60
CA ALA A 41 11.24 -13.44 -3.00
C ALA A 41 12.41 -12.67 -3.66
N LEU A 42 12.48 -11.35 -3.45
CA LEU A 42 13.59 -10.53 -3.97
C LEU A 42 14.92 -10.92 -3.32
N ARG A 43 14.92 -11.28 -2.03
CA ARG A 43 16.12 -11.77 -1.35
C ARG A 43 16.57 -13.12 -1.89
N ALA A 44 15.65 -14.04 -2.14
CA ALA A 44 15.95 -15.33 -2.77
C ALA A 44 16.55 -15.14 -4.17
N LEU A 45 15.96 -14.25 -4.97
CA LEU A 45 16.46 -13.90 -6.30
C LEU A 45 17.84 -13.24 -6.25
N GLN A 46 18.09 -12.37 -5.27
CA GLN A 46 19.40 -11.76 -5.06
C GLN A 46 20.48 -12.80 -4.76
N LEU A 47 20.16 -13.86 -4.00
CA LEU A 47 21.09 -14.94 -3.68
C LEU A 47 21.34 -15.87 -4.87
N SER A 48 20.34 -16.11 -5.72
CA SER A 48 20.46 -17.05 -6.84
C SER A 48 21.02 -16.41 -8.12
N ALA A 49 20.58 -15.19 -8.46
CA ALA A 49 20.87 -14.51 -9.73
C ALA A 49 21.58 -13.16 -9.56
N GLY A 50 21.83 -12.73 -8.32
CA GLY A 50 22.56 -11.51 -7.99
C GLY A 50 21.70 -10.24 -7.88
N PRO A 51 22.31 -9.12 -7.43
CA PRO A 51 21.58 -7.87 -7.14
C PRO A 51 20.91 -7.24 -8.34
N SER A 52 21.52 -7.33 -9.53
CA SER A 52 20.96 -6.74 -10.75
C SER A 52 19.64 -7.40 -11.15
N ALA A 53 19.54 -8.73 -11.05
CA ALA A 53 18.32 -9.47 -11.32
C ALA A 53 17.21 -9.09 -10.33
N ALA A 54 17.54 -8.96 -9.04
CA ALA A 54 16.58 -8.56 -8.01
C ALA A 54 16.02 -7.14 -8.27
N VAL A 55 16.88 -6.18 -8.60
CA VAL A 55 16.45 -4.80 -8.93
C VAL A 55 15.57 -4.78 -10.18
N ALA A 56 15.95 -5.51 -11.23
CA ALA A 56 15.16 -5.61 -12.46
C ALA A 56 13.78 -6.22 -12.19
N ALA A 57 13.71 -7.30 -11.41
CA ALA A 57 12.45 -7.94 -11.03
C ALA A 57 11.56 -7.00 -10.20
N GLN A 58 12.14 -6.26 -9.24
CA GLN A 58 11.39 -5.29 -8.44
C GLN A 58 10.81 -4.16 -9.30
N GLN A 59 11.60 -3.64 -10.25
CA GLN A 59 11.14 -2.62 -11.19
C GLN A 59 10.02 -3.14 -12.10
N ALA A 60 10.18 -4.36 -12.65
CA ALA A 60 9.17 -4.98 -13.50
C ALA A 60 7.86 -5.25 -12.75
N ALA A 61 7.93 -5.73 -11.50
CA ALA A 61 6.77 -5.93 -10.65
C ALA A 61 6.05 -4.61 -10.33
N SER A 62 6.81 -3.57 -9.98
CA SER A 62 6.27 -2.23 -9.72
C SER A 62 5.59 -1.63 -10.94
N HIS A 63 6.21 -1.79 -12.12
CA HIS A 63 5.66 -1.33 -13.39
C HIS A 63 4.35 -2.07 -13.73
N THR A 64 4.34 -3.40 -13.61
CA THR A 64 3.14 -4.22 -13.88
C THR A 64 1.98 -3.84 -12.97
N CYS A 65 2.26 -3.65 -11.67
CA CYS A 65 1.25 -3.19 -10.71
C CYS A 65 0.72 -1.80 -11.08
N ALA A 66 1.60 -0.86 -11.43
CA ALA A 66 1.20 0.47 -11.85
C ALA A 66 0.30 0.43 -13.09
N VAL A 67 0.64 -0.39 -14.09
CA VAL A 67 -0.19 -0.58 -15.30
C VAL A 67 -1.57 -1.12 -14.94
N GLN A 68 -1.64 -2.19 -14.13
CA GLN A 68 -2.92 -2.79 -13.72
C GLN A 68 -3.82 -1.81 -12.96
N VAL A 69 -3.24 -1.06 -12.01
CA VAL A 69 -3.98 -0.01 -11.27
C VAL A 69 -4.50 1.05 -12.24
N CYS A 70 -3.71 1.43 -13.25
CA CYS A 70 -4.13 2.44 -14.21
C CYS A 70 -5.20 1.94 -15.17
N GLU A 71 -5.09 0.70 -15.63
CA GLU A 71 -6.16 0.05 -16.39
C GLU A 71 -7.45 -0.01 -15.58
N GLU A 72 -7.39 -0.32 -14.29
CA GLU A 72 -8.55 -0.33 -13.41
C GLU A 72 -9.15 1.07 -13.23
N ILE A 73 -8.32 2.10 -13.03
CA ILE A 73 -8.77 3.51 -12.96
C ILE A 73 -9.46 3.91 -14.26
N LEU A 74 -8.87 3.57 -15.41
CA LEU A 74 -9.44 3.88 -16.72
C LEU A 74 -10.73 3.09 -16.96
N ARG A 75 -10.81 1.84 -16.48
CA ARG A 75 -11.98 0.96 -16.62
C ARG A 75 -13.17 1.44 -15.78
N ARG A 76 -12.92 1.93 -14.56
CA ARG A 76 -13.99 2.45 -13.67
C ARG A 76 -14.59 3.76 -14.15
N GLY A 77 -13.93 4.45 -15.08
CA GLY A 77 -14.30 5.80 -15.48
C GLY A 77 -13.87 6.84 -14.45
N GLY A 78 -13.85 8.09 -14.86
CA GLY A 78 -13.37 9.21 -14.07
C GLY A 78 -12.82 10.31 -14.97
N ILE A 79 -12.62 11.50 -14.41
CA ILE A 79 -12.30 12.73 -15.17
C ILE A 79 -11.18 12.52 -16.19
N LEU A 80 -10.16 11.70 -15.88
CA LEU A 80 -9.06 11.41 -16.79
C LEU A 80 -9.45 10.50 -17.98
N ALA A 81 -10.32 9.52 -17.74
CA ALA A 81 -10.89 8.67 -18.78
C ALA A 81 -11.89 9.47 -19.64
N ASP A 82 -12.74 10.28 -18.98
CA ASP A 82 -13.81 11.05 -19.62
C ASP A 82 -13.27 12.17 -20.52
N MET A 83 -12.12 12.75 -20.15
CA MET A 83 -11.41 13.75 -20.97
C MET A 83 -10.53 13.15 -22.08
N GLY A 84 -10.52 11.82 -22.25
CA GLY A 84 -9.70 11.16 -23.28
C GLY A 84 -8.19 11.17 -22.99
N HIS A 85 -7.77 11.49 -21.76
CA HIS A 85 -6.36 11.55 -21.38
C HIS A 85 -5.76 10.18 -21.04
N GLY A 86 -6.51 9.08 -21.19
CA GLY A 86 -6.03 7.73 -20.87
C GLY A 86 -4.76 7.32 -21.63
N ALA A 87 -4.61 7.77 -22.89
CA ALA A 87 -3.40 7.50 -23.67
C ALA A 87 -2.16 8.23 -23.12
N LEU A 88 -2.34 9.45 -22.60
CA LEU A 88 -1.25 10.23 -22.00
C LEU A 88 -0.82 9.61 -20.67
N LEU A 89 -1.78 9.19 -19.84
CA LEU A 89 -1.51 8.43 -18.62
C LEU A 89 -0.69 7.18 -18.89
N ARG A 90 -1.12 6.37 -19.85
CA ARG A 90 -0.43 5.13 -20.21
C ARG A 90 1.02 5.40 -20.60
N ARG A 91 1.24 6.40 -21.47
CA ARG A 91 2.58 6.80 -21.90
C ARG A 91 3.46 7.26 -20.73
N GLU A 92 2.95 8.13 -19.86
CA GLU A 92 3.72 8.65 -18.71
C GLU A 92 4.07 7.57 -17.68
N LEU A 93 3.28 6.50 -17.62
CA LEU A 93 3.55 5.34 -16.77
C LEU A 93 4.57 4.39 -17.40
N GLU A 94 4.45 4.14 -18.71
CA GLU A 94 5.40 3.35 -19.50
C GLU A 94 6.80 3.98 -19.47
N ASP A 95 6.89 5.31 -19.59
CA ASP A 95 8.13 6.07 -19.50
C ASP A 95 8.67 6.15 -18.06
N GLY A 96 7.85 5.80 -17.06
CA GLY A 96 8.19 5.77 -15.64
C GLY A 96 8.40 7.16 -15.01
N THR A 97 8.12 8.23 -15.74
CA THR A 97 8.22 9.64 -15.32
C THR A 97 7.15 9.99 -14.29
N SER A 98 6.01 9.30 -14.34
CA SER A 98 4.89 9.46 -13.42
C SER A 98 4.57 8.16 -12.68
N VAL A 99 4.01 8.30 -11.47
CA VAL A 99 3.58 7.19 -10.62
C VAL A 99 2.21 7.50 -10.02
N VAL A 100 1.39 6.48 -9.81
CA VAL A 100 0.11 6.64 -9.10
C VAL A 100 0.32 6.52 -7.61
N CYS A 101 -0.22 7.47 -6.86
CA CYS A 101 -0.30 7.38 -5.41
C CYS A 101 -1.33 6.32 -5.02
N THR A 102 -0.89 5.23 -4.39
CA THR A 102 -1.79 4.15 -3.94
C THR A 102 -2.75 4.58 -2.83
N ARG A 103 -2.50 5.71 -2.15
CA ARG A 103 -3.38 6.24 -1.10
C ARG A 103 -4.57 7.00 -1.67
N CYS A 104 -4.33 7.94 -2.59
CA CYS A 104 -5.35 8.86 -3.08
C CYS A 104 -5.70 8.69 -4.58
N GLY A 105 -5.01 7.78 -5.29
CA GLY A 105 -5.20 7.55 -6.72
C GLY A 105 -4.63 8.63 -7.63
N ALA A 106 -4.01 9.69 -7.10
CA ALA A 106 -3.47 10.79 -7.91
C ALA A 106 -2.24 10.34 -8.73
N LEU A 107 -2.16 10.79 -9.99
CA LEU A 107 -0.95 10.68 -10.80
C LEU A 107 0.04 11.79 -10.43
N VAL A 108 1.25 11.41 -10.05
CA VAL A 108 2.28 12.33 -9.56
C VAL A 108 3.58 12.06 -10.31
N ALA A 109 4.27 13.11 -10.75
CA ALA A 109 5.62 12.98 -11.28
C ALA A 109 6.54 12.28 -10.26
N ARG A 110 7.32 11.30 -10.68
CA ARG A 110 8.16 10.45 -9.79
C ARG A 110 9.03 11.28 -8.84
N GLN A 111 9.62 12.37 -9.35
CA GLN A 111 10.47 13.28 -8.57
C GLN A 111 9.73 14.01 -7.43
N ARG A 112 8.40 14.14 -7.54
CA ARG A 112 7.53 14.81 -6.56
C ARG A 112 6.80 13.83 -5.65
N MET A 113 6.97 12.52 -5.84
CA MET A 113 6.20 11.52 -5.11
C MET A 113 6.43 11.61 -3.59
N GLU A 114 7.67 11.87 -3.16
CA GLU A 114 7.98 12.01 -1.74
C GLU A 114 7.32 13.26 -1.14
N ALA A 115 7.43 14.40 -1.81
CA ALA A 115 6.74 15.63 -1.39
C ALA A 115 5.22 15.44 -1.34
N HIS A 116 4.65 14.73 -2.32
CA HIS A 116 3.24 14.38 -2.32
C HIS A 116 2.88 13.52 -1.10
N ARG A 117 3.64 12.45 -0.83
CA ARG A 117 3.42 11.57 0.33
C ARG A 117 3.46 12.30 1.66
N VAL A 118 4.32 13.31 1.80
CA VAL A 118 4.51 13.99 3.09
C VAL A 118 3.61 15.22 3.25
N ARG A 119 3.26 15.92 2.17
CA ARG A 119 2.64 17.25 2.25
C ARG A 119 1.37 17.46 1.44
N TRP A 120 1.13 16.70 0.38
CA TRP A 120 0.08 17.03 -0.60
C TRP A 120 -0.95 15.94 -0.83
N CYS A 121 -0.69 14.71 -0.40
CA CYS A 121 -1.64 13.63 -0.54
C CYS A 121 -2.89 13.96 0.31
N ALA A 122 -4.05 14.10 -0.34
CA ALA A 122 -5.31 14.43 0.33
C ALA A 122 -5.65 13.45 1.47
N MET A 123 -5.27 12.18 1.30
CA MET A 123 -5.40 11.11 2.30
C MET A 123 -4.34 11.15 3.43
N LEU A 124 -3.55 12.23 3.55
CA LEU A 124 -2.67 12.44 4.71
C LEU A 124 -3.45 12.78 5.98
N GLY A 125 -4.74 13.09 5.86
CA GLY A 125 -5.43 13.93 6.82
C GLY A 125 -6.60 13.36 7.60
N ASP A 126 -7.14 12.18 7.29
CA ASP A 126 -8.42 11.78 7.91
C ASP A 126 -8.28 10.89 9.16
N ASP A 127 -7.13 10.24 9.41
CA ASP A 127 -6.92 9.48 10.66
C ASP A 127 -6.58 10.36 11.88
N TRP A 128 -6.15 11.62 11.69
CA TRP A 128 -5.71 12.46 12.83
C TRP A 128 -6.78 13.39 13.39
N ARG A 129 -7.84 13.70 12.64
CA ARG A 129 -8.88 14.64 13.10
C ARG A 129 -9.96 14.00 13.96
N ASP A 130 -10.17 12.70 13.83
CA ASP A 130 -11.16 11.97 14.61
C ASP A 130 -10.64 11.52 15.99
N ALA A 131 -9.32 11.54 16.22
CA ALA A 131 -8.72 11.17 17.50
C ALA A 131 -8.76 12.29 18.56
N GLU A 132 -8.95 13.56 18.18
CA GLU A 132 -8.97 14.70 19.12
C GLU A 132 -10.38 15.22 19.45
N THR A 133 -11.44 14.77 18.76
CA THR A 133 -12.81 15.21 19.10
C THR A 133 -13.49 14.36 20.18
N GLU A 134 -12.94 13.20 20.55
CA GLU A 134 -13.46 12.35 21.64
C GLU A 134 -12.98 12.79 23.04
N ALA A 135 -12.08 13.79 23.15
CA ALA A 135 -11.57 14.26 24.44
C ALA A 135 -12.33 15.45 25.03
N CYS A 136 -13.32 16.01 24.32
CA CYS A 136 -14.21 17.05 24.85
C CYS A 136 -15.65 16.60 24.72
N GLY A 137 -16.11 15.81 25.69
CA GLY A 137 -17.52 15.52 25.90
C GLY A 137 -18.35 16.80 25.91
N GLY A 138 -18.96 17.11 24.77
CA GLY A 138 -20.04 18.08 24.68
C GLY A 138 -21.30 17.44 25.26
N PRO A 139 -22.02 18.09 26.19
CA PRO A 139 -23.21 17.50 26.80
C PRO A 139 -24.26 17.24 25.73
N SER A 140 -24.67 15.99 25.61
CA SER A 140 -25.80 15.51 24.84
C SER A 140 -27.03 16.36 25.19
N LYS A 141 -27.41 17.29 24.31
CA LYS A 141 -28.73 17.92 24.39
C LYS A 141 -29.75 16.84 24.10
N GLY A 142 -30.30 16.25 25.16
CA GLY A 142 -31.54 15.49 25.08
C GLY A 142 -32.61 16.39 24.50
N VAL A 143 -32.99 16.11 23.25
CA VAL A 143 -34.21 16.68 22.68
C VAL A 143 -35.34 15.84 23.25
N GLY A 144 -35.87 16.31 24.39
CA GLY A 144 -37.12 15.82 24.94
C GLY A 144 -38.23 16.08 23.93
N MET A 145 -38.68 15.03 23.27
CA MET A 145 -39.84 15.03 22.40
C MET A 145 -41.07 14.89 23.32
N ALA A 146 -41.59 16.02 23.81
CA ALA A 146 -42.87 16.04 24.50
C ALA A 146 -43.98 15.91 23.46
N ALA A 147 -44.66 14.77 23.50
CA ALA A 147 -45.84 14.46 22.72
C ALA A 147 -47.11 15.04 23.37
N ALA A 148 -48.09 15.27 22.49
CA ALA A 148 -49.52 15.39 22.74
C ALA A 148 -50.01 16.68 23.44
N ASP A 149 -50.65 17.54 22.63
CA ASP A 149 -51.77 18.35 23.12
C ASP A 149 -53.00 18.05 22.27
N VAL A 150 -54.14 18.06 22.97
CA VAL A 150 -55.41 17.41 22.69
C VAL A 150 -56.33 18.41 21.96
N MET A 151 -57.04 17.97 20.92
CA MET A 151 -58.19 18.71 20.39
C MET A 151 -59.47 18.05 20.90
N GLU A 152 -60.08 18.68 21.91
CA GLU A 152 -61.45 18.41 22.35
C GLU A 152 -62.37 19.41 21.64
N VAL A 153 -63.48 18.90 21.07
CA VAL A 153 -64.45 19.62 20.25
C VAL A 153 -65.77 19.68 21.03
N ASP A 154 -66.31 20.89 21.20
CA ASP A 154 -67.72 21.14 21.52
C ASP A 154 -68.37 21.92 20.36
#